data_AF-A0A382ZGP2-F1
#
_entry.id   AF-A0A382ZGP2-F1
#
_cell.length_a   1.000
_cell.length_b   1.000
_cell.length_c   1.000
_cell.angle_alpha   90.00
_cell.angle_beta   90.00
_cell.angle_gamma   90.00
#
_symmetry.space_group_name_H-M   'P 1'
#
loop_
_entity.id
_entity.type
_entity.pdbx_description
1 polymer ?
#
loop_
_entity_poly.entity_id
_entity_poly.type
_entity_poly.pdbx_seq_one_letter_code
_entity_poly.pdbx_strand_id
1 'polypeptide(L)'
;DPSVLDDFVMMKSDGFPTYHLANIVDDHAMEITHVMRAEEWLPSTPRHLLLYKAFGWTPPIFAHMPMILGNDRSKLSKRHGATSTLDYKANGYLPEALLNFMALLGWSFDDHTEIFSRDDLIKHFTLDHVSKAGAIFDTEKLTWMNGVYIRSLSIPDLASRIQPFLERPKEEGGLSNDVARPLDADLLLLVAPLAQERLKTLADATSVLALFFENNPVYEPAALIQKGATAEKTVSALNYTIQRFEAVETWDRVELET
;
A
#
# COMPACT_ATOMS: atom_id res chain seq x y z
N ASP A 1 -33.27 -22.97 -13.84
CA ASP A 1 -34.66 -22.97 -14.33
C ASP A 1 -35.14 -21.52 -14.35
N PRO A 2 -35.51 -20.94 -15.50
CA PRO A 2 -36.04 -19.58 -15.56
C PRO A 2 -37.30 -19.38 -14.72
N SER A 3 -38.03 -20.46 -14.39
CA SER A 3 -39.26 -20.41 -13.59
C SER A 3 -39.05 -19.95 -12.14
N VAL A 4 -37.80 -19.92 -11.65
CA VAL A 4 -37.46 -19.46 -10.30
C VAL A 4 -37.07 -17.99 -10.23
N LEU A 5 -37.14 -17.26 -11.35
CA LEU A 5 -36.81 -15.82 -11.42
C LEU A 5 -38.08 -15.00 -11.62
N ASP A 6 -38.37 -14.12 -10.67
CA ASP A 6 -39.45 -13.14 -10.83
C ASP A 6 -39.10 -12.08 -11.88
N ASP A 7 -40.16 -11.57 -12.52
CA ASP A 7 -40.12 -10.37 -13.34
C ASP A 7 -39.48 -9.21 -12.56
N PHE A 8 -38.66 -8.42 -13.26
CA PHE A 8 -37.96 -7.30 -12.65
C PHE A 8 -38.06 -6.04 -13.48
N VAL A 9 -37.95 -4.91 -12.79
CA VAL A 9 -37.99 -3.59 -13.41
C VAL A 9 -36.73 -3.39 -14.25
N MET A 10 -36.92 -3.09 -15.54
CA MET A 10 -35.84 -2.73 -16.47
C MET A 10 -35.75 -1.20 -16.68
N MET A 11 -36.88 -0.52 -16.60
CA MET A 11 -36.99 0.94 -16.74
C MET A 11 -37.80 1.49 -15.57
N LYS A 12 -37.27 2.50 -14.88
CA LYS A 12 -37.97 3.18 -13.78
C LYS A 12 -39.01 4.16 -14.33
N SER A 13 -39.94 4.59 -13.47
CA SER A 13 -40.98 5.57 -13.84
C SER A 13 -40.43 6.95 -14.21
N ASP A 14 -39.21 7.29 -13.78
CA ASP A 14 -38.50 8.52 -14.13
C ASP A 14 -37.80 8.45 -15.51
N GLY A 15 -37.95 7.34 -16.24
CA GLY A 15 -37.36 7.14 -17.56
C GLY A 15 -35.90 6.69 -17.56
N PHE A 16 -35.29 6.48 -16.38
CA PHE A 16 -33.93 5.94 -16.29
C PHE A 16 -33.94 4.39 -16.24
N PRO A 17 -33.00 3.74 -16.94
CA PRO A 17 -32.85 2.29 -16.89
C PRO A 17 -32.39 1.83 -15.50
N THR A 18 -32.70 0.58 -15.14
CA THR A 18 -32.04 -0.08 -14.01
C THR A 18 -30.64 -0.53 -14.41
N TYR A 19 -29.81 -0.86 -13.42
CA TYR A 19 -28.47 -1.41 -13.66
C TYR A 19 -28.50 -2.60 -14.63
N HIS A 20 -29.49 -3.50 -14.51
CA HIS A 20 -29.56 -4.68 -15.36
C HIS A 20 -29.76 -4.36 -16.84
N LEU A 21 -30.59 -3.35 -17.17
CA LEU A 21 -30.81 -2.94 -18.56
C LEU A 21 -29.64 -2.11 -19.08
N ALA A 22 -29.17 -1.14 -18.30
CA ALA A 22 -28.05 -0.29 -18.71
C ALA A 22 -26.78 -1.11 -18.96
N ASN A 23 -26.40 -1.97 -18.01
CA ASN A 23 -25.15 -2.74 -18.10
C ASN A 23 -25.10 -3.61 -19.35
N ILE A 24 -26.16 -4.36 -19.69
CA ILE A 24 -26.12 -5.23 -20.88
C ILE A 24 -26.17 -4.46 -22.19
N VAL A 25 -26.87 -3.31 -22.23
CA VAL A 25 -27.01 -2.50 -23.43
C VAL A 25 -25.66 -1.85 -23.70
N ASP A 26 -25.02 -1.33 -22.67
CA ASP A 26 -23.68 -0.74 -22.76
C ASP A 26 -22.62 -1.81 -23.10
N ASP A 27 -22.61 -2.97 -22.43
CA ASP A 27 -21.67 -4.05 -22.73
C ASP A 27 -21.79 -4.51 -24.19
N HIS A 28 -23.01 -4.62 -24.72
CA HIS A 28 -23.24 -4.96 -26.12
C HIS A 28 -22.81 -3.83 -27.08
N ALA A 29 -23.26 -2.59 -26.82
CA ALA A 29 -22.98 -1.44 -27.68
C ALA A 29 -21.49 -1.07 -27.72
N MET A 30 -20.75 -1.36 -26.64
CA MET A 30 -19.31 -1.15 -26.54
C MET A 30 -18.49 -2.40 -26.95
N GLU A 31 -19.13 -3.43 -27.50
CA GLU A 31 -18.48 -4.64 -28.02
C GLU A 31 -17.61 -5.36 -26.98
N ILE A 32 -18.06 -5.39 -25.73
CA ILE A 32 -17.31 -6.04 -24.65
C ILE A 32 -17.23 -7.54 -24.92
N THR A 33 -16.00 -8.07 -24.92
CA THR A 33 -15.75 -9.51 -25.17
C THR A 33 -15.69 -10.32 -23.87
N HIS A 34 -15.16 -9.72 -22.79
CA HIS A 34 -14.99 -10.34 -21.49
C HIS A 34 -15.45 -9.39 -20.39
N VAL A 35 -16.35 -9.87 -19.54
CA VAL A 35 -16.81 -9.15 -18.34
C VAL A 35 -16.12 -9.77 -17.13
N MET A 36 -15.10 -9.08 -16.61
CA MET A 36 -14.41 -9.41 -15.37
C MET A 36 -14.94 -8.53 -14.23
N ARG A 37 -15.62 -9.11 -13.25
CA ARG A 37 -16.25 -8.36 -12.14
C ARG A 37 -16.33 -9.18 -10.86
N ALA A 38 -16.55 -8.53 -9.72
CA ALA A 38 -16.67 -9.21 -8.44
C ALA A 38 -17.80 -10.26 -8.41
N GLU A 39 -17.57 -11.38 -7.72
CA GLU A 39 -18.52 -12.49 -7.59
C GLU A 39 -19.89 -12.10 -7.00
N GLU A 40 -19.99 -10.95 -6.32
CA GLU A 40 -21.27 -10.42 -5.83
C GLU A 40 -22.30 -10.21 -6.96
N TRP A 41 -21.83 -10.05 -8.20
CA TRP A 41 -22.68 -9.93 -9.38
C TRP A 41 -23.05 -11.26 -10.03
N LEU A 42 -22.47 -12.38 -9.57
CA LEU A 42 -22.77 -13.71 -10.11
C LEU A 42 -24.28 -14.03 -10.09
N PRO A 43 -25.04 -13.75 -9.02
CA PRO A 43 -26.49 -13.99 -8.99
C PRO A 43 -27.29 -13.19 -10.03
N SER A 44 -26.73 -12.11 -10.58
CA SER A 44 -27.37 -11.29 -11.63
C SER A 44 -27.19 -11.89 -13.03
N THR A 45 -26.17 -12.73 -13.22
CA THR A 45 -25.81 -13.29 -14.54
C THR A 45 -26.95 -14.04 -15.22
N PRO A 46 -27.76 -14.87 -14.54
CA PRO A 46 -28.93 -15.51 -15.17
C PRO A 46 -29.92 -14.50 -15.76
N ARG A 47 -30.16 -13.37 -15.07
CA ARG A 47 -31.03 -12.29 -15.58
C ARG A 47 -30.41 -11.63 -16.81
N HIS A 48 -29.10 -11.36 -16.77
CA HIS A 48 -28.38 -10.78 -17.91
C HIS A 48 -28.43 -11.70 -19.15
N LEU A 49 -28.22 -13.00 -18.99
CA LEU A 49 -28.30 -13.97 -20.08
C LEU A 49 -29.69 -14.04 -20.72
N LEU A 50 -30.76 -13.94 -19.91
CA LEU A 50 -32.13 -13.88 -20.43
C LEU A 50 -32.37 -12.62 -21.26
N LEU A 51 -31.80 -11.49 -20.86
CA LEU A 51 -31.90 -10.25 -21.62
C LEU A 51 -31.10 -10.31 -22.93
N TYR A 52 -29.85 -10.80 -22.92
CA TYR A 52 -29.10 -11.06 -24.15
C TYR A 52 -29.90 -11.95 -25.11
N LYS A 53 -30.51 -13.02 -24.59
CA LYS A 53 -31.39 -13.90 -25.37
C LYS A 53 -32.61 -13.16 -25.93
N ALA A 54 -33.25 -12.30 -25.15
CA ALA A 54 -34.43 -11.54 -25.57
C ALA A 54 -34.11 -10.54 -26.69
N PHE A 55 -32.93 -9.92 -26.65
CA PHE A 55 -32.46 -9.03 -27.71
C PHE A 55 -31.87 -9.77 -28.92
N GLY A 56 -31.67 -11.08 -28.85
CA GLY A 56 -31.01 -11.86 -29.90
C GLY A 56 -29.50 -11.59 -29.99
N TRP A 57 -28.89 -11.14 -28.89
CA TRP A 57 -27.46 -10.82 -28.82
C TRP A 57 -26.65 -11.98 -28.25
N THR A 58 -25.38 -12.08 -28.66
CA THR A 58 -24.42 -13.00 -28.06
C THR A 58 -23.86 -12.39 -26.77
N PRO A 59 -23.95 -13.09 -25.62
CA PRO A 59 -23.37 -12.59 -24.38
C PRO A 59 -21.83 -12.65 -24.42
N PRO A 60 -21.14 -11.77 -23.68
CA PRO A 60 -19.69 -11.84 -23.49
C PRO A 60 -19.30 -13.06 -22.64
N ILE A 61 -18.00 -13.33 -22.59
CA ILE A 61 -17.45 -14.29 -21.63
C ILE A 61 -17.48 -13.66 -20.24
N PHE A 62 -18.13 -14.31 -19.28
CA PHE A 62 -18.18 -13.85 -17.90
C PHE A 62 -17.11 -14.53 -17.04
N ALA A 63 -16.28 -13.74 -16.37
CA ALA A 63 -15.32 -14.20 -15.38
C ALA A 63 -15.56 -13.45 -14.05
N HIS A 64 -16.11 -14.14 -13.06
CA HIS A 64 -16.39 -13.54 -11.76
C HIS A 64 -15.18 -13.71 -10.84
N MET A 65 -14.59 -12.58 -10.43
CA MET A 65 -13.41 -12.53 -9.57
C MET A 65 -13.78 -12.87 -8.12
N PRO A 66 -12.93 -13.61 -7.41
CA PRO A 66 -13.22 -14.06 -6.05
C PRO A 66 -13.42 -12.89 -5.08
N MET A 67 -14.25 -13.11 -4.06
CA MET A 67 -14.45 -12.12 -3.01
C MET A 67 -13.16 -11.85 -2.24
N ILE A 68 -12.90 -10.57 -1.96
CA ILE A 68 -11.87 -10.19 -0.99
C ILE A 68 -12.48 -10.26 0.41
N LEU A 69 -11.81 -11.00 1.29
CA LEU A 69 -12.25 -11.31 2.65
C LEU A 69 -11.37 -10.61 3.69
N GLY A 70 -11.94 -10.33 4.86
CA GLY A 70 -11.17 -9.99 6.05
C GLY A 70 -10.54 -11.23 6.70
N ASN A 71 -9.75 -11.02 7.76
CA ASN A 71 -9.11 -12.10 8.54
C ASN A 71 -10.13 -13.06 9.19
N ASP A 72 -11.35 -12.58 9.43
CA ASP A 72 -12.49 -13.37 9.93
C ASP A 72 -13.21 -14.16 8.83
N ARG A 73 -12.71 -14.10 7.58
CA ARG A 73 -13.30 -14.69 6.37
C ARG A 73 -14.67 -14.12 5.98
N SER A 74 -15.09 -12.99 6.57
CA SER A 74 -16.25 -12.26 6.11
C SER A 74 -15.87 -11.27 5.00
N LYS A 75 -16.86 -10.71 4.29
CA LYS A 75 -16.62 -9.73 3.22
C LYS A 75 -15.77 -8.57 3.77
N LEU A 76 -14.72 -8.20 3.05
CA LEU A 76 -13.85 -7.10 3.45
C LEU A 76 -14.67 -5.82 3.66
N SER A 77 -14.43 -5.14 4.78
CA SER A 77 -15.14 -3.94 5.18
C SER A 77 -14.22 -3.00 5.94
N LYS A 78 -14.64 -1.76 6.17
CA LYS A 78 -13.88 -0.78 6.98
C LYS A 78 -13.50 -1.29 8.37
N ARG A 79 -14.27 -2.24 8.94
CA ARG A 79 -13.98 -2.83 10.26
C ARG A 79 -12.73 -3.70 10.25
N HIS A 80 -12.31 -4.18 9.08
CA HIS A 80 -11.15 -5.05 8.90
C HIS A 80 -9.86 -4.27 8.58
N GLY A 81 -9.87 -2.94 8.74
CA GLY A 81 -8.73 -2.09 8.37
C GLY A 81 -8.65 -1.79 6.87
N ALA A 82 -9.59 -2.29 6.07
CA ALA A 82 -9.68 -1.95 4.66
C ALA A 82 -9.95 -0.45 4.51
N THR A 83 -9.00 0.22 3.89
CA THR A 83 -9.00 1.66 3.70
C THR A 83 -9.01 2.00 2.21
N SER A 84 -9.16 3.28 1.86
CA SER A 84 -9.12 3.65 0.44
C SER A 84 -7.70 3.51 -0.13
N THR A 85 -7.59 3.38 -1.45
CA THR A 85 -6.28 3.41 -2.13
C THR A 85 -5.51 4.71 -1.87
N LEU A 86 -6.23 5.81 -1.65
CA LEU A 86 -5.66 7.10 -1.28
C LEU A 86 -5.05 7.08 0.13
N ASP A 87 -5.66 6.35 1.06
CA ASP A 87 -5.14 6.21 2.42
C ASP A 87 -3.86 5.37 2.44
N TYR A 88 -3.76 4.30 1.63
CA TYR A 88 -2.50 3.57 1.45
C TYR A 88 -1.39 4.48 0.89
N LYS A 89 -1.71 5.33 -0.09
CA LYS A 89 -0.76 6.32 -0.61
C LYS A 89 -0.32 7.31 0.47
N ALA A 90 -1.27 7.86 1.25
CA ALA A 90 -0.99 8.81 2.32
C ALA A 90 -0.16 8.20 3.47
N ASN A 91 -0.26 6.88 3.66
CA ASN A 91 0.53 6.12 4.62
C ASN A 91 1.87 5.61 4.05
N GLY A 92 2.24 5.96 2.82
CA GLY A 92 3.56 5.64 2.27
C GLY A 92 3.71 4.23 1.71
N TYR A 93 2.61 3.62 1.28
CA TYR A 93 2.67 2.41 0.45
C TYR A 93 3.01 2.78 -1.00
N LEU A 94 3.92 2.01 -1.58
CA LEU A 94 4.35 2.12 -2.96
C LEU A 94 3.26 1.58 -3.89
N PRO A 95 2.95 2.26 -5.01
CA PRO A 95 1.98 1.76 -5.98
C PRO A 95 2.38 0.40 -6.56
N GLU A 96 3.69 0.13 -6.67
CA GLU A 96 4.24 -1.15 -7.13
C GLU A 96 3.87 -2.29 -6.18
N ALA A 97 4.06 -2.09 -4.87
CA ALA A 97 3.72 -3.07 -3.84
C ALA A 97 2.21 -3.31 -3.76
N LEU A 98 1.42 -2.23 -3.79
CA LEU A 98 -0.04 -2.33 -3.73
C LEU A 98 -0.59 -3.05 -4.97
N LEU A 99 -0.07 -2.76 -6.17
CA LEU A 99 -0.47 -3.44 -7.40
C LEU A 99 -0.18 -4.95 -7.34
N ASN A 100 1.05 -5.33 -6.96
CA ASN A 100 1.44 -6.73 -6.80
C ASN A 100 0.55 -7.43 -5.76
N PHE A 101 0.31 -6.80 -4.62
CA PHE A 101 -0.52 -7.37 -3.56
C PHE A 101 -1.96 -7.59 -4.03
N MET A 102 -2.56 -6.58 -4.68
CA MET A 102 -3.92 -6.67 -5.20
C MET A 102 -4.05 -7.73 -6.29
N ALA A 103 -3.02 -7.92 -7.12
CA ALA A 103 -3.00 -9.00 -8.09
C ALA A 103 -3.00 -10.37 -7.42
N LEU A 104 -2.29 -10.54 -6.30
CA LEU A 104 -2.31 -11.79 -5.53
C LEU A 104 -3.65 -12.08 -4.83
N LEU A 105 -4.57 -11.11 -4.76
CA LEU A 105 -5.91 -11.31 -4.21
C LEU A 105 -6.82 -11.99 -5.24
N GLY A 106 -6.60 -13.29 -5.42
CA GLY A 106 -7.42 -14.14 -6.29
C GLY A 106 -6.73 -14.58 -7.57
N TRP A 107 -5.46 -14.24 -7.77
CA TRP A 107 -4.63 -14.75 -8.87
C TRP A 107 -3.25 -15.13 -8.34
N SER A 108 -2.62 -16.15 -8.94
CA SER A 108 -1.24 -16.55 -8.62
C SER A 108 -0.33 -16.46 -9.85
N PHE A 109 0.91 -16.01 -9.62
CA PHE A 109 1.93 -15.94 -10.66
C PHE A 109 2.39 -17.35 -11.04
N ASP A 110 2.98 -17.99 -10.04
CA ASP A 110 3.15 -19.43 -9.87
C ASP A 110 2.84 -19.70 -8.37
N ASP A 111 2.75 -20.95 -7.95
CA ASP A 111 2.34 -21.29 -6.57
C ASP A 111 3.32 -20.78 -5.48
N HIS A 112 4.41 -20.10 -5.82
CA HIS A 112 5.49 -19.70 -4.92
C HIS A 112 5.94 -18.23 -5.06
N THR A 113 5.75 -17.59 -6.22
CA THR A 113 6.24 -16.24 -6.54
C THR A 113 5.27 -15.20 -6.03
N GLU A 114 5.71 -14.42 -5.04
CA GLU A 114 4.91 -13.36 -4.41
C GLU A 114 5.35 -11.94 -4.80
N ILE A 115 6.59 -11.76 -5.27
CA ILE A 115 7.14 -10.45 -5.64
C ILE A 115 7.37 -10.42 -7.15
N PHE A 116 6.69 -9.53 -7.86
CA PHE A 116 6.78 -9.39 -9.32
C PHE A 116 6.46 -7.97 -9.78
N SER A 117 7.08 -7.55 -10.88
CA SER A 117 6.83 -6.22 -11.44
C SER A 117 5.48 -6.14 -12.17
N ARG A 118 5.05 -4.91 -12.47
CA ARG A 118 3.89 -4.68 -13.35
C ARG A 118 4.08 -5.34 -14.72
N ASP A 119 5.29 -5.31 -15.27
CA ASP A 119 5.58 -5.90 -16.57
C ASP A 119 5.51 -7.42 -16.51
N ASP A 120 5.93 -8.02 -15.40
CA ASP A 120 5.79 -9.46 -15.18
C ASP A 120 4.31 -9.84 -15.06
N LEU A 121 3.51 -9.06 -14.33
CA LEU A 121 2.06 -9.26 -14.27
C LEU A 121 1.42 -9.19 -15.66
N ILE A 122 1.75 -8.18 -16.47
CA ILE A 122 1.21 -8.04 -17.84
C ILE A 122 1.57 -9.24 -18.72
N LYS A 123 2.80 -9.78 -18.57
CA LYS A 123 3.27 -10.92 -19.37
C LYS A 123 2.65 -12.25 -18.95
N HIS A 124 2.38 -12.43 -17.66
CA HIS A 124 2.00 -13.73 -17.10
C HIS A 124 0.51 -13.84 -16.72
N PHE A 125 -0.23 -12.73 -16.70
CA PHE A 125 -1.63 -12.76 -16.31
C PHE A 125 -2.46 -13.62 -17.27
N THR A 126 -3.14 -14.61 -16.73
CA THR A 126 -4.12 -15.44 -17.41
C THR A 126 -5.32 -15.67 -16.50
N LEU A 127 -6.50 -15.88 -17.09
CA LEU A 127 -7.71 -16.22 -16.33
C LEU A 127 -7.63 -17.62 -15.70
N ASP A 128 -6.80 -18.52 -16.25
CA ASP A 128 -6.63 -19.88 -15.74
C ASP A 128 -6.01 -19.92 -14.34
N HIS A 129 -5.23 -18.90 -14.00
CA HIS A 129 -4.60 -18.73 -12.69
C HIS A 129 -5.47 -17.95 -11.69
N VAL A 130 -6.70 -17.58 -12.06
CA VAL A 130 -7.64 -16.93 -11.14
C VAL A 130 -8.29 -18.00 -10.26
N SER A 131 -8.11 -17.87 -8.95
CA SER A 131 -8.71 -18.74 -7.94
C SER A 131 -10.21 -18.51 -7.83
N LYS A 132 -10.95 -19.59 -7.55
CA LYS A 132 -12.38 -19.53 -7.21
C LYS A 132 -12.62 -19.26 -5.72
N ALA A 133 -11.60 -19.41 -4.88
CA ALA A 133 -11.71 -19.20 -3.45
C ALA A 133 -11.52 -17.72 -3.11
N GLY A 134 -12.26 -17.22 -2.13
CA GLY A 134 -12.08 -15.87 -1.61
C GLY A 134 -10.66 -15.64 -1.09
N ALA A 135 -10.11 -14.46 -1.33
CA ALA A 135 -8.75 -14.10 -0.95
C ALA A 135 -8.76 -13.25 0.33
N ILE A 136 -7.94 -13.61 1.32
CA ILE A 136 -7.84 -12.85 2.58
C ILE A 136 -6.95 -11.63 2.36
N PHE A 137 -7.45 -10.46 2.74
CA PHE A 137 -6.68 -9.23 2.74
C PHE A 137 -5.77 -9.17 3.97
N ASP A 138 -4.52 -9.61 3.81
CA ASP A 138 -3.51 -9.58 4.86
C ASP A 138 -2.69 -8.28 4.80
N THR A 139 -2.93 -7.38 5.76
CA THR A 139 -2.23 -6.09 5.86
C THR A 139 -0.76 -6.24 6.31
N GLU A 140 -0.44 -7.27 7.08
CA GLU A 140 0.94 -7.54 7.51
C GLU A 140 1.77 -7.98 6.30
N LYS A 141 1.22 -8.85 5.46
CA LYS A 141 1.84 -9.25 4.19
C LYS A 141 2.04 -8.06 3.26
N LEU A 142 1.02 -7.22 3.05
CA LEU A 142 1.14 -6.01 2.24
C LEU A 142 2.26 -5.09 2.76
N THR A 143 2.36 -4.92 4.09
CA THR A 143 3.39 -4.09 4.71
C THR A 143 4.79 -4.67 4.56
N TRP A 144 4.94 -5.99 4.70
CA TRP A 144 6.20 -6.69 4.42
C TRP A 144 6.62 -6.52 2.94
N MET A 145 5.70 -6.77 2.00
CA MET A 145 5.93 -6.59 0.58
C MET A 145 6.36 -5.16 0.29
N ASN A 146 5.68 -4.17 0.85
CA ASN A 146 6.02 -2.76 0.67
C ASN A 146 7.46 -2.45 1.07
N GLY A 147 7.94 -3.01 2.20
CA GLY A 147 9.34 -2.91 2.59
C GLY A 147 10.31 -3.55 1.59
N VAL A 148 9.95 -4.69 0.96
CA VAL A 148 10.75 -5.31 -0.11
C VAL A 148 10.89 -4.36 -1.29
N TYR A 149 9.80 -3.71 -1.71
CA TYR A 149 9.82 -2.71 -2.79
C TYR A 149 10.61 -1.45 -2.40
N ILE A 150 10.53 -0.98 -1.16
CA ILE A 150 11.33 0.17 -0.71
C ILE A 150 12.83 -0.16 -0.78
N ARG A 151 13.23 -1.38 -0.39
CA ARG A 151 14.63 -1.83 -0.45
C ARG A 151 15.14 -2.02 -1.89
N SER A 152 14.26 -2.20 -2.87
CA SER A 152 14.66 -2.31 -4.27
C SER A 152 14.80 -0.96 -4.98
N LEU A 153 14.37 0.14 -4.35
CA LEU A 153 14.53 1.48 -4.90
C LEU A 153 16.02 1.89 -4.97
N SER A 154 16.37 2.62 -6.02
CA SER A 154 17.64 3.36 -6.01
C SER A 154 17.61 4.45 -4.95
N ILE A 155 18.77 4.83 -4.40
CA ILE A 155 18.84 5.90 -3.39
C ILE A 155 18.23 7.23 -3.87
N PRO A 156 18.47 7.69 -5.11
CA PRO A 156 17.81 8.90 -5.60
C PRO A 156 16.28 8.79 -5.67
N ASP A 157 15.74 7.63 -6.07
CA ASP A 157 14.29 7.40 -6.10
C ASP A 157 13.72 7.35 -4.68
N LEU A 158 14.39 6.66 -3.76
CA LEU A 158 14.00 6.62 -2.35
C LEU A 158 13.96 8.02 -1.75
N ALA A 159 15.02 8.81 -1.91
CA ALA A 159 15.11 10.18 -1.41
C ALA A 159 13.95 11.04 -1.94
N SER A 160 13.69 10.99 -3.25
CA SER A 160 12.56 11.71 -3.86
C SER A 160 11.20 11.26 -3.31
N ARG A 161 11.03 9.97 -3.00
CA ARG A 161 9.75 9.43 -2.52
C ARG A 161 9.51 9.68 -1.03
N ILE A 162 10.55 9.74 -0.20
CA ILE A 162 10.40 10.04 1.23
C ILE A 162 10.28 11.55 1.50
N GLN A 163 10.85 12.41 0.66
CA GLN A 163 10.85 13.87 0.85
C GLN A 163 9.45 14.44 1.18
N PRO A 164 8.37 14.11 0.44
CA PRO A 164 7.04 14.64 0.76
C PRO A 164 6.52 14.21 2.14
N PHE A 165 6.93 13.04 2.64
CA PHE A 165 6.55 12.56 3.98
C PHE A 165 7.34 13.24 5.09
N LEU A 166 8.57 13.64 4.82
CA LEU A 166 9.39 14.45 5.72
C LEU A 166 8.89 15.91 5.76
N GLU A 167 8.49 16.46 4.60
CA GLU A 167 8.14 17.89 4.48
C GLU A 167 6.70 18.24 4.90
N ARG A 168 5.79 17.26 4.99
CA ARG A 168 4.42 17.52 5.46
C ARG A 168 4.38 18.06 6.89
N PRO A 169 3.26 18.66 7.35
CA PRO A 169 3.14 19.17 8.71
C PRO A 169 3.43 18.10 9.77
N LYS A 170 4.00 18.51 10.92
CA LYS A 170 4.27 17.62 12.05
C LYS A 170 3.02 16.88 12.52
N GLU A 171 1.88 17.57 12.49
CA GLU A 171 0.56 17.04 12.88
C GLU A 171 0.09 15.92 11.94
N GLU A 172 0.62 15.87 10.73
CA GLU A 172 0.38 14.83 9.73
C GLU A 172 1.50 13.77 9.72
N GLY A 173 2.47 13.85 10.64
CA GLY A 173 3.59 12.91 10.77
C GLY A 173 4.80 13.25 9.89
N GLY A 174 5.00 14.51 9.54
CA GLY A 174 6.27 15.01 8.98
C GLY A 174 7.21 15.56 10.04
N LEU A 175 8.33 16.14 9.59
CA LEU A 175 9.31 16.79 10.45
C LEU A 175 8.71 18.02 11.13
N SER A 176 9.37 18.47 12.19
CA SER A 176 8.96 19.67 12.91
C SER A 176 8.75 20.89 11.99
N ASN A 177 7.77 21.73 12.31
CA ASN A 177 7.35 22.84 11.45
C ASN A 177 8.40 23.97 11.40
N ASP A 178 9.39 23.97 12.29
CA ASP A 178 10.55 24.88 12.32
C ASP A 178 11.71 24.45 11.41
N VAL A 179 11.69 23.22 10.87
CA VAL A 179 12.67 22.76 9.89
C VAL A 179 12.52 23.55 8.58
N ALA A 180 13.63 24.06 8.04
CA ALA A 180 13.64 24.77 6.77
C ALA A 180 13.22 23.85 5.61
N ARG A 181 12.40 24.38 4.69
CA ARG A 181 11.88 23.64 3.53
C ARG A 181 12.11 24.46 2.24
N PRO A 182 12.40 23.84 1.09
CA PRO A 182 12.58 22.39 0.91
C PRO A 182 13.82 21.88 1.66
N LEU A 183 13.83 20.58 1.97
CA LEU A 183 14.97 19.93 2.61
C LEU A 183 16.19 20.00 1.70
N ASP A 184 17.38 20.02 2.32
CA ASP A 184 18.64 19.91 1.60
C ASP A 184 18.70 18.56 0.87
N ALA A 185 18.75 18.62 -0.46
CA ALA A 185 18.73 17.45 -1.33
C ALA A 185 20.01 16.60 -1.19
N ASP A 186 21.17 17.22 -0.98
CA ASP A 186 22.44 16.52 -0.83
C ASP A 186 22.47 15.79 0.51
N LEU A 187 21.98 16.44 1.57
CA LEU A 187 21.81 15.80 2.87
C LEU A 187 20.82 14.64 2.79
N LEU A 188 19.68 14.82 2.11
CA LEU A 188 18.68 13.78 1.98
C LEU A 188 19.20 12.56 1.22
N LEU A 189 19.95 12.78 0.12
CA LEU A 189 20.62 11.71 -0.61
C LEU A 189 21.66 10.97 0.25
N LEU A 190 22.37 11.70 1.12
CA LEU A 190 23.35 11.12 2.04
C LEU A 190 22.70 10.25 3.12
N VAL A 191 21.55 10.68 3.67
CA VAL A 191 20.92 9.99 4.81
C VAL A 191 19.86 8.95 4.43
N ALA A 192 19.27 9.02 3.23
CA ALA A 192 18.28 8.05 2.76
C ALA A 192 18.72 6.57 2.84
N PRO A 193 19.97 6.19 2.50
CA PRO A 193 20.45 4.81 2.64
C PRO A 193 20.41 4.29 4.08
N LEU A 194 20.57 5.18 5.08
CA LEU A 194 20.54 4.82 6.50
C LEU A 194 19.14 4.38 6.97
N ALA A 195 18.10 4.82 6.26
CA ALA A 195 16.73 4.46 6.53
C ALA A 195 16.25 3.24 5.72
N GLN A 196 16.76 3.05 4.50
CA GLN A 196 16.19 2.13 3.49
C GLN A 196 15.84 0.73 4.04
N GLU A 197 16.77 0.09 4.75
CA GLU A 197 16.58 -1.26 5.31
C GLU A 197 15.54 -1.32 6.44
N ARG A 198 15.26 -0.19 7.09
CA ARG A 198 14.41 -0.08 8.27
C ARG A 198 12.97 0.32 7.94
N LEU A 199 12.72 0.89 6.76
CA LEU A 199 11.41 1.38 6.36
C LEU A 199 10.46 0.22 6.00
N LYS A 200 9.26 0.26 6.57
CA LYS A 200 8.13 -0.56 6.10
C LYS A 200 7.22 0.25 5.19
N THR A 201 7.10 1.54 5.46
CA THR A 201 6.41 2.54 4.63
C THR A 201 7.30 3.77 4.45
N LEU A 202 7.02 4.58 3.42
CA LEU A 202 7.71 5.86 3.24
C LEU A 202 7.42 6.84 4.38
N ALA A 203 6.27 6.73 5.03
CA ALA A 203 5.90 7.57 6.18
C ALA A 203 6.77 7.29 7.41
N ASP A 204 7.34 6.09 7.54
CA ASP A 204 8.25 5.75 8.63
C ASP A 204 9.55 6.58 8.59
N ALA A 205 9.89 7.16 7.43
CA ALA A 205 11.13 7.90 7.21
C ALA A 205 11.30 9.06 8.20
N THR A 206 10.22 9.76 8.55
CA THR A 206 10.25 10.83 9.55
C THR A 206 10.84 10.36 10.86
N SER A 207 10.36 9.23 11.39
CA SER A 207 10.82 8.69 12.68
C SER A 207 12.28 8.25 12.66
N VAL A 208 12.79 7.86 11.49
CA VAL A 208 14.15 7.35 11.32
C VAL A 208 15.15 8.48 11.06
N LEU A 209 14.72 9.53 10.35
CA LEU A 209 15.61 10.58 9.85
C LEU A 209 15.47 11.93 10.57
N ALA A 210 14.50 12.10 11.47
CA ALA A 210 14.23 13.38 12.13
C ALA A 210 15.47 14.06 12.73
N LEU A 211 16.34 13.29 13.39
CA LEU A 211 17.53 13.82 14.06
C LEU A 211 18.60 14.38 13.10
N PHE A 212 18.52 14.11 11.79
CA PHE A 212 19.42 14.74 10.81
C PHE A 212 18.96 16.15 10.42
N PHE A 213 17.70 16.52 10.71
CA PHE A 213 17.11 17.79 10.30
C PHE A 213 16.69 18.68 11.49
N GLU A 214 16.42 18.07 12.65
CA GLU A 214 15.96 18.78 13.86
C GLU A 214 17.14 19.10 14.79
N ASN A 215 17.37 20.39 15.07
CA ASN A 215 18.52 20.84 15.85
C ASN A 215 18.35 20.72 17.38
N ASN A 216 17.13 20.54 17.88
CA ASN A 216 16.84 20.44 19.32
C ASN A 216 15.74 19.40 19.56
N PRO A 217 16.05 18.10 19.55
CA PRO A 217 15.06 17.07 19.81
C PRO A 217 14.50 17.24 21.22
N VAL A 218 13.17 17.17 21.35
CA VAL A 218 12.52 17.11 22.66
C VAL A 218 12.51 15.66 23.12
N TYR A 219 13.13 15.38 24.26
CA TYR A 219 13.19 14.05 24.84
C TYR A 219 13.01 14.10 26.37
N GLU A 220 12.47 13.00 26.91
CA GLU A 220 12.41 12.81 28.35
C GLU A 220 13.78 12.36 28.87
N PRO A 221 14.39 13.03 29.87
CA PRO A 221 15.71 12.64 30.39
C PRO A 221 15.80 11.18 30.84
N ALA A 222 14.68 10.61 31.32
CA ALA A 222 14.59 9.21 31.69
C ALA A 222 14.84 8.24 30.52
N ALA A 223 14.56 8.64 29.28
CA ALA A 223 14.81 7.83 28.08
C ALA A 223 16.31 7.66 27.78
N LEU A 224 17.17 8.54 28.33
CA LEU A 224 18.62 8.44 28.19
C LEU A 224 19.24 7.47 29.21
N ILE A 225 18.52 7.13 30.29
CA ILE A 225 19.03 6.26 31.35
C ILE A 225 18.89 4.80 30.89
N GLN A 226 20.02 4.18 30.56
CA GLN A 226 20.04 2.77 30.17
C GLN A 226 19.63 1.84 31.32
N LYS A 227 19.13 0.65 30.97
CA LYS A 227 18.74 -0.38 31.96
C LYS A 227 19.93 -0.74 32.87
N GLY A 228 19.77 -0.49 34.17
CA GLY A 228 20.79 -0.76 35.19
C GLY A 228 21.78 0.39 35.43
N ALA A 229 21.64 1.53 34.74
CA ALA A 229 22.39 2.75 35.01
C ALA A 229 21.65 3.69 35.98
N THR A 230 22.38 4.67 36.53
CA THR A 230 21.80 5.79 37.29
C THR A 230 21.90 7.08 36.49
N ALA A 231 21.16 8.10 36.90
CA ALA A 231 21.25 9.43 36.29
C ALA A 231 22.68 9.99 36.38
N GLU A 232 23.35 9.86 37.53
CA GLU A 232 24.72 10.38 37.71
C GLU A 232 25.71 9.69 36.77
N LYS A 233 25.58 8.36 36.61
CA LYS A 233 26.42 7.58 35.67
C LYS A 233 26.16 7.99 34.23
N THR A 234 24.91 8.22 33.87
CA THR A 234 24.52 8.66 32.51
C THR A 234 25.11 10.03 32.20
N VAL A 235 25.00 11.00 33.12
CA VAL A 235 25.61 12.33 32.97
C VAL A 235 27.14 12.23 32.85
N SER A 236 27.77 11.40 33.69
CA SER A 236 29.22 11.20 33.65
C SER A 236 29.67 10.62 32.31
N ALA A 237 28.93 9.65 31.78
CA ALA A 237 29.21 9.05 30.48
C ALA A 237 29.06 10.07 29.33
N LEU A 238 27.98 10.85 29.31
CA LEU A 238 27.74 11.87 28.28
C LEU A 238 28.82 12.96 28.29
N ASN A 239 29.22 13.44 29.48
CA ASN A 239 30.32 14.41 29.60
C ASN A 239 31.64 13.84 29.10
N TYR A 240 31.93 12.56 29.38
CA TYR A 240 33.11 11.89 28.84
C TYR A 240 33.04 11.76 27.31
N THR A 241 31.87 11.42 26.76
CA THR A 241 31.66 11.36 25.30
C THR A 241 31.90 12.72 24.65
N ILE A 242 31.41 13.82 25.24
CA ILE A 242 31.67 15.18 24.75
C ILE A 242 33.17 15.46 24.69
N GLN A 243 33.91 15.19 25.78
CA GLN A 243 35.36 15.37 25.82
C GLN A 243 36.10 14.55 24.77
N ARG A 244 35.63 13.32 24.51
CA ARG A 244 36.21 12.46 23.47
C ARG A 244 35.96 13.04 22.08
N PHE A 245 34.73 13.46 21.79
CA PHE A 245 34.38 14.06 20.49
C PHE A 245 35.05 15.40 20.23
N GLU A 246 35.30 16.22 21.25
CA GLU A 246 36.08 17.45 21.12
C GLU A 246 37.56 17.19 20.78
N ALA A 247 38.07 16.00 21.07
CA ALA A 247 39.44 15.59 20.81
C ALA A 247 39.62 14.78 19.52
N VAL A 248 38.54 14.47 18.80
CA VAL A 248 38.59 13.75 17.52
C VAL A 248 39.22 14.65 16.45
N GLU A 249 40.25 14.14 15.77
CA GLU A 249 40.92 14.89 14.71
C GLU A 249 40.21 14.70 13.37
N THR A 250 39.68 13.50 13.11
CA THR A 250 38.92 13.19 11.89
C THR A 250 37.53 12.61 12.18
N TRP A 251 36.51 13.23 11.59
CA TRP A 251 35.12 12.80 11.77
C TRP A 251 34.78 11.61 10.86
N ASP A 252 35.35 10.45 11.16
CA ASP A 252 35.10 9.21 10.45
C ASP A 252 34.60 8.07 11.36
N ARG A 253 34.04 7.04 10.74
CA ARG A 253 33.42 5.91 11.46
C ARG A 253 34.42 5.18 12.36
N VAL A 254 35.66 4.99 11.90
CA VAL A 254 36.66 4.19 12.61
C VAL A 254 37.09 4.92 13.86
N GLU A 255 37.40 6.21 13.75
CA GLU A 255 37.80 7.02 14.90
C GLU A 255 36.65 7.18 15.92
N LEU A 256 35.41 7.32 15.45
CA LEU A 256 34.22 7.42 16.33
C LEU A 256 33.85 6.10 17.02
N GLU A 257 34.22 4.93 16.48
CA GLU A 257 33.97 3.62 17.10
C GLU A 257 35.00 3.25 18.18
N THR A 258 36.15 3.93 18.24
CA THR A 258 37.29 3.60 19.13
C THR A 258 37.50 4.56 20.31
#